data_AF-A0A0P6RJS5-F1
#
_entry.id   AF-A0A0P6RJS5-F1
#
_cell.length_a   1.000
_cell.length_b   1.000
_cell.length_c   1.000
_cell.angle_alpha   90.00
_cell.angle_beta   90.00
_cell.angle_gamma   90.00
#
_symmetry.space_group_name_H-M   'P 1'
#
loop_
_entity.id
_entity.type
_entity.pdbx_description
1 polymer ?
#
loop_
_entity_poly.entity_id
_entity_poly.type
_entity_poly.pdbx_seq_one_letter_code
_entity_poly.pdbx_strand_id
1 'polypeptide(L)'
;MNARASFSSNRAKSAHAAERLLSVFHPLWSSADDHALLKARAAGDNFTAIAVRLDRSRIAVEQRWHRLRVVPNVLKLLEAYGLSARPYPADGGRHG
;
A
#
# COMPACT_ATOMS: atom_id res chain seq x y z
N MET A 1 -8.39 -28.61 18.45
CA MET A 1 -8.35 -28.33 17.00
C MET A 1 -9.26 -27.15 16.73
N ASN A 2 -8.78 -26.02 16.18
CA ASN A 2 -9.60 -25.05 15.42
C ASN A 2 -8.72 -23.93 14.82
N ALA A 3 -7.88 -24.27 13.83
CA ALA A 3 -7.12 -23.29 13.06
C ALA A 3 -7.79 -22.92 11.72
N ARG A 4 -8.86 -23.61 11.29
CA ARG A 4 -9.43 -23.47 9.93
C ARG A 4 -10.28 -22.20 9.71
N ALA A 5 -10.87 -21.61 10.75
CA ALA A 5 -11.75 -20.45 10.61
C ALA A 5 -11.01 -19.12 10.38
N SER A 6 -9.84 -18.94 10.99
CA SER A 6 -9.10 -17.67 10.97
C SER A 6 -8.49 -17.33 9.59
N PHE A 7 -8.11 -18.34 8.80
CA PHE A 7 -7.53 -18.12 7.47
C PHE A 7 -8.55 -17.64 6.44
N SER A 8 -9.83 -18.05 6.55
CA SER A 8 -10.88 -17.66 5.61
C SER A 8 -11.28 -16.18 5.77
N SER A 9 -11.35 -15.71 7.03
CA SER A 9 -11.67 -14.31 7.32
C SER A 9 -10.56 -13.36 6.87
N ASN A 10 -9.30 -13.75 7.04
CA ASN A 10 -8.17 -12.89 6.67
C ASN A 10 -8.05 -12.71 5.15
N ARG A 11 -8.34 -13.77 4.38
CA ARG A 11 -8.33 -13.69 2.90
C ARG A 11 -9.44 -12.78 2.36
N ALA A 12 -10.65 -12.85 2.93
CA ALA A 12 -11.75 -11.99 2.52
C ALA A 12 -11.47 -10.50 2.81
N LYS A 13 -10.87 -10.18 3.96
CA LYS A 13 -10.44 -8.82 4.30
C LYS A 13 -9.37 -8.30 3.34
N SER A 14 -8.37 -9.12 3.04
CA SER A 14 -7.32 -8.78 2.08
C SER A 14 -7.88 -8.54 0.67
N ALA A 15 -8.82 -9.37 0.20
CA ALA A 15 -9.47 -9.19 -1.09
C ALA A 15 -10.29 -7.89 -1.16
N HIS A 16 -11.07 -7.58 -0.13
CA HIS A 16 -11.81 -6.31 -0.07
C HIS A 16 -10.86 -5.10 -0.04
N ALA A 17 -9.77 -5.19 0.72
CA ALA A 17 -8.76 -4.14 0.74
C ALA A 17 -8.09 -3.96 -0.64
N ALA A 18 -7.78 -5.06 -1.33
CA ALA A 18 -7.22 -5.03 -2.68
C ALA A 18 -8.16 -4.30 -3.66
N GLU A 19 -9.46 -4.62 -3.65
CA GLU A 19 -10.48 -3.99 -4.49
C GLU A 19 -10.49 -2.45 -4.33
N ARG A 20 -10.38 -1.99 -3.08
CA ARG A 20 -10.36 -0.56 -2.75
C ARG A 20 -9.06 0.14 -3.15
N LEU A 21 -7.97 -0.62 -3.31
CA LEU A 21 -6.64 -0.10 -3.66
C LEU A 21 -6.29 -0.27 -5.15
N LEU A 22 -7.12 -0.91 -5.97
CA LEU A 22 -6.83 -1.19 -7.39
C LEU A 22 -6.38 0.05 -8.16
N SER A 23 -7.00 1.21 -7.89
CA SER A 23 -6.69 2.47 -8.57
C SER A 23 -5.30 3.04 -8.26
N VAL A 24 -4.64 2.54 -7.21
CA VAL A 24 -3.29 2.97 -6.81
C VAL A 24 -2.23 1.90 -7.04
N PHE A 25 -2.58 0.71 -7.50
CA PHE A 25 -1.57 -0.32 -7.79
C PHE A 25 -0.63 0.15 -8.91
N HIS A 26 0.67 -0.02 -8.67
CA HIS A 26 1.71 0.37 -9.62
C HIS A 26 2.92 -0.55 -9.46
N PRO A 27 3.48 -1.12 -10.54
CA PRO A 27 4.50 -2.17 -10.48
C PRO A 27 5.87 -1.72 -9.93
N LEU A 28 6.06 -0.42 -9.73
CA LEU A 28 7.26 0.16 -9.09
C LEU A 28 7.09 0.45 -7.59
N TRP A 29 5.91 0.18 -7.05
CA TRP A 29 5.55 0.43 -5.66
C TRP A 29 5.08 -0.86 -5.00
N SER A 30 5.18 -0.92 -3.68
CA SER A 30 4.68 -2.01 -2.86
C SER A 30 3.78 -1.48 -1.75
N SER A 31 3.02 -2.36 -1.11
CA SER A 31 2.18 -1.97 0.03
C SER A 31 3.00 -1.52 1.23
N ALA A 32 4.19 -2.09 1.44
CA ALA A 32 5.11 -1.64 2.47
C ALA A 32 5.64 -0.23 2.21
N ASP A 33 6.01 0.08 0.96
CA ASP A 33 6.48 1.42 0.57
C ASP A 33 5.42 2.49 0.76
N ASP A 34 4.20 2.23 0.28
CA ASP A 34 3.08 3.17 0.42
C ASP A 34 2.75 3.44 1.88
N HIS A 35 2.75 2.39 2.70
CA HIS A 35 2.51 2.50 4.13
C HIS A 35 3.61 3.31 4.83
N ALA A 36 4.88 3.05 4.52
CA ALA A 36 6.01 3.80 5.07
C ALA A 36 5.96 5.29 4.66
N LEU A 37 5.68 5.57 3.39
CA LEU A 37 5.50 6.91 2.85
C LEU A 37 4.38 7.66 3.60
N LEU A 38 3.21 7.04 3.74
CA LEU A 38 2.06 7.65 4.39
C LEU A 38 2.30 7.91 5.88
N LYS A 39 2.93 6.96 6.60
CA LYS A 39 3.31 7.16 8.00
C LYS A 39 4.32 8.29 8.17
N ALA A 40 5.34 8.36 7.32
CA ALA A 40 6.34 9.42 7.38
C ALA A 40 5.73 10.80 7.11
N ARG A 41 4.85 10.92 6.10
CA ARG A 41 4.14 12.19 5.85
C ARG A 41 3.21 12.58 7.01
N ALA A 42 2.53 11.62 7.62
CA ALA A 42 1.70 11.88 8.80
C ALA A 42 2.51 12.32 10.03
N ALA A 43 3.76 11.84 10.15
CA ALA A 43 4.70 12.25 11.19
C ALA A 43 5.34 13.63 10.94
N GLY A 44 5.09 14.25 9.78
CA GLY A 44 5.62 15.56 9.42
C GLY A 44 6.89 15.54 8.56
N ASP A 45 7.38 14.37 8.15
CA ASP A 45 8.57 14.29 7.29
C ASP A 45 8.31 14.97 5.93
N ASN A 46 9.35 15.65 5.42
CA ASN A 46 9.34 16.22 4.07
C ASN A 46 9.66 15.15 3.01
N PHE A 47 9.29 15.42 1.74
CA PHE A 47 9.45 14.45 0.66
C PHE A 47 10.91 14.08 0.37
N THR A 48 11.87 14.98 0.63
CA THR A 48 13.30 14.69 0.43
C THR A 48 13.80 13.65 1.42
N ALA A 49 13.45 13.78 2.71
CA ALA A 49 13.81 12.79 3.72
C ALA A 49 13.18 11.42 3.43
N ILE A 50 11.92 11.40 3.00
CA ILE A 50 11.21 10.16 2.64
C ILE A 50 11.84 9.51 1.40
N ALA A 51 12.21 10.31 0.40
CA ALA A 51 12.88 9.84 -0.81
C ALA A 51 14.20 9.13 -0.50
N VAL A 52 15.04 9.70 0.37
CA VAL A 52 16.27 9.06 0.84
C VAL A 52 15.96 7.74 1.55
N ARG A 53 14.96 7.72 2.44
CA ARG A 53 14.58 6.50 3.19
C ARG A 53 14.05 5.37 2.31
N LEU A 54 13.35 5.71 1.23
CA LEU A 54 12.74 4.74 0.32
C LEU A 54 13.60 4.43 -0.91
N ASP A 55 14.82 4.99 -0.99
CA ASP A 55 15.71 4.91 -2.15
C ASP A 55 15.00 5.24 -3.48
N ARG A 56 14.29 6.37 -3.49
CA ARG A 56 13.51 6.85 -4.65
C ARG A 56 13.74 8.32 -4.89
N SER A 57 13.35 8.81 -6.07
CA SER A 57 13.36 10.24 -6.35
C SER A 57 12.28 10.99 -5.56
N ARG A 58 12.58 12.22 -5.13
CA ARG A 58 11.62 13.11 -4.46
C ARG A 58 10.32 13.27 -5.23
N ILE A 59 10.43 13.47 -6.55
CA ILE A 59 9.27 13.66 -7.43
C ILE A 59 8.41 12.40 -7.47
N ALA A 60 9.01 11.21 -7.53
CA ALA A 60 8.24 9.96 -7.50
C ALA A 60 7.47 9.80 -6.18
N VAL A 61 8.09 10.09 -5.04
CA VAL A 61 7.45 10.04 -3.72
C VAL A 61 6.30 11.02 -3.59
N GLU A 62 6.48 12.27 -4.03
CA GLU A 62 5.43 13.28 -3.98
C GLU A 62 4.23 12.92 -4.86
N GLN A 63 4.47 12.53 -6.10
CA GLN A 63 3.42 12.07 -7.00
C GLN A 63 2.68 10.85 -6.45
N ARG A 64 3.43 9.93 -5.82
CA ARG A 64 2.84 8.76 -5.17
C ARG A 64 1.94 9.17 -4.00
N TRP A 65 2.42 10.07 -3.14
CA TRP A 65 1.63 10.59 -2.03
C TRP A 65 0.33 11.23 -2.48
N HIS A 66 0.36 12.04 -3.55
CA HIS A 66 -0.84 12.68 -4.10
C HIS A 66 -1.89 11.67 -4.57
N ARG A 67 -1.47 10.53 -5.15
CA ARG A 67 -2.38 9.45 -5.53
C ARG A 67 -2.94 8.70 -4.32
N LEU A 68 -2.12 8.46 -3.30
CA LEU A 68 -2.55 7.71 -2.11
C LEU A 68 -3.50 8.51 -1.21
N ARG A 69 -3.26 9.82 -1.03
CA ARG A 69 -4.01 10.65 -0.07
C ARG A 69 -5.50 10.79 -0.39
N VAL A 70 -5.90 10.56 -1.65
CA VAL A 70 -7.30 10.65 -2.08
C VAL A 70 -8.08 9.36 -1.81
N VAL A 71 -7.39 8.27 -1.45
CA VAL A 71 -8.04 6.99 -1.08
C VAL A 71 -8.43 7.04 0.41
N PRO A 72 -9.73 6.98 0.75
CA PRO A 72 -10.17 7.00 2.13
C PRO A 72 -9.63 5.80 2.92
N ASN A 73 -9.16 6.03 4.15
CA ASN A 73 -8.62 4.99 5.02
C ASN A 73 -7.45 4.17 4.43
N VAL A 74 -6.67 4.75 3.50
CA VAL A 74 -5.60 4.05 2.77
C VAL A 74 -4.61 3.30 3.67
N LEU A 75 -4.21 3.85 4.82
CA LEU A 75 -3.32 3.16 5.76
C LEU A 75 -3.92 1.83 6.26
N LYS A 76 -5.19 1.84 6.69
CA LYS A 76 -5.88 0.63 7.16
C LYS A 76 -6.08 -0.38 6.04
N LEU A 77 -6.32 0.10 4.82
CA LEU A 77 -6.45 -0.78 3.65
C LEU A 77 -5.12 -1.45 3.31
N LEU A 78 -3.99 -0.74 3.38
CA LEU A 78 -2.66 -1.33 3.17
C LEU A 78 -2.33 -2.39 4.23
N GLU A 79 -2.66 -2.14 5.50
CA GLU A 79 -2.53 -3.11 6.58
C GLU A 79 -3.40 -4.35 6.36
N ALA A 80 -4.67 -4.16 5.96
CA ALA A 80 -5.60 -5.25 5.69
C ALA A 80 -5.25 -6.05 4.42
N TYR A 81 -4.69 -5.39 3.40
CA TYR A 81 -4.18 -6.03 2.19
C TYR A 81 -3.00 -6.95 2.52
N GLY A 82 -2.14 -6.50 3.42
CA GLY A 82 -0.92 -7.19 3.83
C GLY A 82 0.31 -6.39 3.38
N LEU A 83 1.08 -5.91 4.36
CA LEU A 83 2.30 -5.16 4.10
C LEU A 83 3.37 -6.11 3.56
N SER A 84 3.85 -5.82 2.36
CA SER A 84 4.84 -6.62 1.66
C SER A 84 5.74 -5.70 0.85
N ALA A 85 7.03 -6.04 0.80
CA ALA A 85 7.99 -5.39 -0.10
C ALA A 85 7.86 -5.87 -1.56
N ARG A 86 7.02 -6.87 -1.82
CA ARG A 86 6.73 -7.31 -3.19
C ARG A 86 5.99 -6.19 -3.94
N PRO A 87 6.42 -5.85 -5.16
CA PRO A 87 5.71 -4.87 -5.96
C PRO A 87 4.26 -5.27 -6.19
N TYR A 88 3.39 -4.27 -6.37
CA TYR A 88 2.02 -4.53 -6.80
C TYR A 88 2.02 -5.25 -8.15
N PRO A 89 1.03 -6.13 -8.39
CA PRO A 89 0.90 -6.81 -9.67
C PRO A 89 0.60 -5.79 -10.79
N ALA A 90 1.22 -6.00 -11.95
CA ALA A 90 1.20 -5.05 -13.07
C ALA A 90 -0.18 -4.89 -13.73
N ASP A 91 -1.06 -5.88 -13.57
CA ASP A 91 -2.45 -5.91 -14.02
C ASP A 91 -3.42 -5.23 -13.02
N GLY A 92 -2.88 -4.61 -11.97
CA GLY A 92 -3.67 -4.02 -10.90
C GLY A 92 -4.35 -5.07 -10.02
N GLY A 93 -3.94 -6.34 -10.03
CA GLY A 93 -4.53 -7.40 -9.21
C GLY A 93 -5.74 -8.08 -9.85
N ARG A 94 -5.97 -7.87 -11.15
CA ARG A 94 -6.97 -8.63 -11.93
C ARG A 94 -6.43 -10.02 -12.26
N HIS A 95 -6.53 -10.94 -11.32
CA HIS A 95 -6.53 -12.36 -11.68
C HIS A 95 -7.89 -12.69 -12.30
N GLY A 96 -7.87 -13.05 -13.59
CA GLY A 96 -9.02 -13.64 -14.29
C GLY A 96 -9.34 -15.04 -13.80
#